data_AF-A0A526YRA3-F1
#
_entry.id   AF-A0A526YRA3-F1
#
_cell.length_a   1.000
_cell.length_b   1.000
_cell.length_c   1.000
_cell.angle_alpha   90.00
_cell.angle_beta   90.00
_cell.angle_gamma   90.00
#
_symmetry.space_group_name_H-M   'P 1'
#
loop_
_entity.id
_entity.type
_entity.pdbx_description
1 polymer ?
#
loop_
_entity_poly.entity_id
_entity_poly.type
_entity_poly.pdbx_seq_one_letter_code
_entity_poly.pdbx_strand_id
1 'polypeptide(L)'
;VKLVSGNFSRGDTVAILSPEGREIARGLVAYDAADAVRIAGLKTAEIETVLGYEARSAMIHRDDLVVSHSSDQVQAGDQVQAADQAVGDEVHSGG
;
A
#
# COMPACT_ATOMS: atom_id res chain seq x y z
N VAL A 1 1.46 6.52 -13.56
CA VAL A 1 0.77 6.18 -12.29
C VAL A 1 -0.72 6.36 -12.50
N LYS A 2 -1.55 5.34 -12.20
CA LYS A 2 -3.01 5.37 -12.45
C LYS A 2 -3.83 5.82 -11.25
N LEU A 3 -3.38 5.49 -10.04
CA LEU A 3 -4.10 5.80 -8.81
C LEU A 3 -3.07 5.95 -7.69
N VAL A 4 -3.29 6.95 -6.83
CA VAL A 4 -2.51 7.20 -5.62
C VAL A 4 -3.49 7.14 -4.45
N SER A 5 -3.15 6.40 -3.41
CA SER A 5 -3.98 6.25 -2.22
C SER A 5 -3.11 6.19 -0.98
N GLY A 6 -3.64 6.74 0.11
CA GLY A 6 -2.92 6.90 1.37
C GLY A 6 -2.33 8.30 1.56
N ASN A 7 -1.87 8.56 2.77
CA ASN A 7 -1.16 9.76 3.15
C ASN A 7 0.30 9.39 3.39
N PHE A 8 1.17 9.88 2.52
CA PHE A 8 2.61 9.71 2.61
C PHE A 8 3.27 11.06 2.35
N SER A 9 4.49 11.20 2.85
CA SER A 9 5.30 12.40 2.65
C SER A 9 6.58 12.10 1.90
N ARG A 10 7.26 13.15 1.41
CA ARG A 10 8.57 12.99 0.79
C ARG A 10 9.53 12.21 1.72
N GLY A 11 10.13 11.15 1.18
CA GLY A 11 11.02 10.24 1.91
C GLY A 11 10.32 9.08 2.61
N ASP A 12 9.00 8.98 2.50
CA ASP A 12 8.24 7.86 3.04
C ASP A 12 8.27 6.65 2.10
N THR A 13 8.08 5.45 2.68
CA THR A 13 8.10 4.19 1.94
C THR A 13 6.71 3.88 1.41
N VAL A 14 6.55 3.88 0.10
CA VAL A 14 5.29 3.56 -0.57
C VAL A 14 5.34 2.19 -1.23
N ALA A 15 4.23 1.45 -1.12
CA ALA A 15 4.03 0.18 -1.81
C ALA A 15 3.48 0.42 -3.22
N ILE A 16 4.03 -0.29 -4.20
CA ILE A 16 3.60 -0.29 -5.59
C ILE A 16 2.82 -1.57 -5.83
N LEU A 17 1.52 -1.40 -6.07
CA LEU A 17 0.60 -2.48 -6.36
C LEU A 17 0.47 -2.68 -7.87
N SER A 18 0.39 -3.94 -8.29
CA SER A 18 -0.01 -4.34 -9.63
C SER A 18 -1.49 -3.97 -9.86
N PRO A 19 -1.97 -3.92 -11.12
CA PRO A 19 -3.40 -3.74 -11.40
C PRO A 19 -4.30 -4.84 -10.81
N GLU A 20 -3.72 -5.96 -10.36
CA GLU A 20 -4.41 -7.05 -9.68
C GLU A 20 -4.45 -6.86 -8.14
N GLY A 21 -3.88 -5.75 -7.63
CA GLY A 21 -3.81 -5.43 -6.21
C GLY A 21 -2.64 -6.09 -5.46
N ARG A 22 -1.73 -6.77 -6.15
CA ARG A 22 -0.56 -7.42 -5.53
C ARG A 22 0.60 -6.46 -5.40
N GLU A 23 1.25 -6.41 -4.24
CA GLU A 23 2.48 -5.64 -4.08
C GLU A 23 3.63 -6.27 -4.89
N ILE A 24 4.17 -5.48 -5.82
CA ILE A 24 5.26 -5.90 -6.72
C ILE A 24 6.57 -5.16 -6.44
N ALA A 25 6.49 -4.01 -5.77
CA ALA A 25 7.67 -3.23 -5.39
C ALA A 25 7.35 -2.31 -4.20
N ARG A 26 8.40 -1.84 -3.55
CA ARG A 26 8.35 -0.74 -2.58
C ARG A 26 9.42 0.27 -2.94
N GLY A 27 9.17 1.54 -2.67
CA GLY A 27 10.20 2.55 -2.87
C GLY A 27 9.94 3.83 -2.11
N LEU A 28 10.95 4.70 -2.08
CA LEU A 28 10.84 6.00 -1.41
C LEU A 28 10.24 7.04 -2.35
N VAL A 29 9.19 7.70 -1.89
CA VAL A 29 8.51 8.72 -2.68
C VAL A 29 9.23 10.07 -2.57
N ALA A 30 9.45 10.72 -3.70
CA ALA A 30 10.12 12.03 -3.73
C ALA A 30 9.16 13.22 -3.50
N TYR A 31 7.85 12.96 -3.45
CA TYR A 31 6.77 13.95 -3.38
C TYR A 31 5.76 13.57 -2.29
N ASP A 32 5.11 14.55 -1.68
CA ASP A 32 4.02 14.31 -0.75
C ASP A 32 2.77 13.76 -1.47
N ALA A 33 1.89 13.07 -0.74
CA ALA A 33 0.68 12.46 -1.30
C ALA A 33 -0.21 13.46 -2.04
N ALA A 34 -0.32 14.69 -1.53
CA ALA A 34 -1.09 15.74 -2.18
C ALA A 34 -0.53 16.08 -3.58
N ASP A 35 0.78 16.23 -3.70
CA ASP A 35 1.42 16.53 -4.99
C ASP A 35 1.46 15.30 -5.89
N ALA A 36 1.72 14.12 -5.33
CA ALA A 36 1.69 12.85 -6.05
C ALA A 36 0.34 12.59 -6.70
N VAL A 37 -0.78 12.89 -6.01
CA VAL A 37 -2.14 12.81 -6.56
C VAL A 37 -2.34 13.84 -7.66
N ARG A 38 -1.85 15.08 -7.49
CA ARG A 38 -1.99 16.15 -8.49
C ARG A 38 -1.24 15.86 -9.77
N ILE A 39 -0.09 15.19 -9.67
CA ILE A 39 0.75 14.81 -10.83
C ILE A 39 0.49 13.38 -11.32
N ALA A 40 -0.35 12.61 -10.61
CA ALA A 40 -0.72 11.26 -11.00
C ALA A 40 -1.50 11.27 -12.32
N GLY A 41 -1.02 10.52 -13.29
CA GLY A 41 -1.63 10.43 -14.62
C GLY A 41 -1.22 11.55 -15.58
N LEU A 42 -0.48 12.56 -15.09
CA LEU A 42 0.10 13.60 -15.93
C LEU A 42 1.38 13.09 -16.62
N LYS A 43 1.61 13.60 -17.84
CA LYS A 43 2.88 13.39 -18.56
C LYS A 43 3.92 14.32 -17.98
N THR A 44 5.21 13.97 -18.06
CA THR A 44 6.32 14.76 -17.51
C THR A 44 6.25 16.27 -17.86
N ALA A 45 5.83 16.61 -19.08
CA ALA A 45 5.65 18.00 -19.51
C ALA A 45 4.54 18.78 -18.75
N GLU A 46 3.49 18.08 -18.33
CA GLU A 46 2.38 18.65 -17.55
C GLU A 46 2.78 18.79 -16.07
N ILE A 47 3.65 17.91 -15.58
CA ILE A 47 4.16 17.94 -14.19
C ILE A 47 4.96 19.21 -13.93
N GLU A 48 5.84 19.61 -14.87
CA GLU A 48 6.59 20.87 -14.78
C GLU A 48 5.66 22.09 -14.72
N THR A 49 4.54 22.04 -15.46
CA THR A 49 3.55 23.12 -15.48
C THR A 49 2.77 23.19 -14.15
N VAL A 50 2.44 22.04 -13.55
CA VAL A 50 1.69 21.98 -12.29
C VAL A 50 2.55 22.32 -11.07
N LEU A 51 3.82 21.91 -11.07
CA LEU A 51 4.73 22.15 -9.96
C LEU A 51 5.48 23.49 -10.09
N GLY A 52 5.69 24.00 -11.29
CA GLY A 52 6.36 25.29 -11.53
C GLY A 52 7.87 25.27 -11.32
N TYR A 53 8.48 24.08 -11.19
CA TYR A 53 9.92 23.84 -11.11
C TYR A 53 10.27 22.59 -11.91
N GLU A 54 11.55 22.44 -12.31
CA GLU A 54 12.05 21.23 -12.97
C GLU A 54 11.65 20.02 -12.13
N ALA A 55 10.67 19.27 -12.64
CA ALA A 55 10.20 18.08 -11.98
C ALA A 55 11.41 17.14 -11.90
N ARG A 56 11.85 16.79 -10.67
CA ARG A 56 12.82 15.71 -10.54
C ARG A 56 12.24 14.51 -11.27
N SER A 57 13.01 14.04 -12.24
CA SER A 57 12.59 13.22 -13.40
C SER A 57 11.77 11.95 -13.07
N ALA A 58 11.65 11.57 -11.80
CA ALA A 58 10.87 10.42 -11.36
C ALA A 58 10.15 10.68 -10.01
N MET A 59 8.91 10.17 -9.89
CA MET A 59 8.14 10.16 -8.63
C MET A 59 8.78 9.28 -7.55
N ILE A 60 9.37 8.17 -7.97
CA ILE A 60 10.20 7.26 -7.17
C ILE A 60 11.47 7.04 -7.98
N HIS A 61 12.63 7.31 -7.41
CA HIS A 61 13.91 7.05 -8.08
C HIS A 61 14.13 5.55 -8.22
N ARG A 62 14.77 5.12 -9.31
CA ARG A 62 15.05 3.70 -9.54
C ARG A 62 15.98 3.11 -8.48
N ASP A 63 16.92 3.89 -7.98
CA ASP A 63 17.82 3.48 -6.89
C ASP A 63 17.09 3.29 -5.56
N ASP A 64 16.00 4.03 -5.35
CA ASP A 64 15.14 3.91 -4.17
C ASP A 64 13.96 2.94 -4.40
N LEU A 65 13.97 2.18 -5.50
CA LEU A 65 12.96 1.18 -5.84
C LEU A 65 13.49 -0.23 -5.58
N VAL A 66 12.85 -0.93 -4.66
CA VAL A 66 13.11 -2.35 -4.40
C VAL A 66 11.97 -3.15 -5.01
N VAL A 67 12.29 -3.98 -6.01
CA VAL A 67 11.32 -4.90 -6.62
C VAL A 67 11.24 -6.14 -5.75
N SER A 68 10.07 -6.39 -5.18
CA SER A 68 9.81 -7.60 -4.43
C SER A 68 9.42 -8.68 -5.43
N HIS A 69 10.33 -9.64 -5.66
CA HIS A 69 9.95 -10.92 -6.26
C HIS A 69 9.15 -11.71 -5.23
N SER A 70 7.92 -11.30 -5.00
CA SER A 70 6.96 -11.98 -4.14
C SER A 70 6.61 -13.29 -4.85
N SER A 71 7.36 -14.36 -4.58
CA SER A 71 6.85 -15.71 -4.81
C SER A 71 5.50 -15.81 -4.12
N ASP A 72 4.52 -16.23 -4.91
CA ASP A 72 3.10 -16.17 -4.63
C ASP A 72 2.75 -16.72 -3.23
N GLN A 73 2.69 -15.84 -2.23
CA GLN A 73 2.15 -16.16 -0.92
C GLN A 73 0.95 -15.27 -0.68
N VAL A 74 -0.19 -15.81 -1.08
CA VAL A 74 -1.52 -15.48 -0.60
C VAL A 74 -1.54 -15.51 0.93
N GLN A 75 -1.21 -14.39 1.58
CA GLN A 75 -1.56 -14.19 2.99
C GLN A 75 -3.00 -13.65 3.05
N ALA A 76 -3.94 -14.51 2.64
CA ALA A 76 -5.34 -14.34 2.97
C ALA A 76 -5.51 -14.63 4.47
N GLY A 77 -6.33 -13.81 5.13
CA GLY A 77 -6.41 -13.71 6.58
C GLY A 77 -6.57 -15.03 7.32
N ASP A 78 -5.73 -15.22 8.33
CA ASP A 78 -5.94 -16.21 9.39
C ASP A 78 -7.01 -15.67 10.36
N GLN A 79 -8.24 -15.90 9.93
CA GLN A 79 -9.43 -16.25 10.72
C GLN A 79 -9.48 -15.75 12.17
N VAL A 80 -10.32 -14.72 12.35
CA VAL A 80 -11.19 -14.61 13.53
C VAL A 80 -12.05 -15.88 13.64
N GLN A 81 -11.73 -16.80 14.54
CA GLN A 81 -12.68 -17.82 14.98
C GLN A 81 -13.05 -17.58 16.45
N ALA A 82 -14.12 -16.80 16.59
CA ALA A 82 -15.23 -16.96 17.54
C ALA A 82 -14.90 -17.48 18.94
N ALA A 83 -14.93 -16.55 19.90
CA ALA A 83 -15.50 -16.84 21.20
C ALA A 83 -17.01 -17.08 21.02
N ASP A 84 -17.44 -18.34 21.04
CA ASP A 84 -18.85 -18.74 21.12
C ASP A 84 -19.09 -19.60 22.37
N GLN A 85 -19.61 -18.90 23.39
CA GLN A 85 -20.69 -19.30 24.30
C GLN A 85 -20.76 -20.75 24.81
N ALA A 86 -20.62 -20.85 26.14
CA ALA A 86 -21.55 -21.53 27.05
C ALA A 86 -22.08 -22.91 26.66
N VAL A 87 -21.54 -23.95 27.30
CA VAL A 87 -22.38 -25.05 27.80
C VAL A 87 -22.38 -24.99 29.33
N GLY A 88 -23.38 -24.31 29.86
CA GLY A 88 -23.93 -24.66 31.17
C GLY A 88 -25.19 -25.43 30.88
N ASP A 89 -25.22 -26.72 31.21
CA ASP A 89 -26.41 -27.43 31.68
C ASP A 89 -26.03 -28.82 32.24
N GLU A 90 -26.29 -28.99 33.54
CA GLU A 90 -26.66 -30.20 34.30
C GLU A 90 -25.86 -31.53 34.13
N VAL A 91 -25.62 -32.35 35.16
CA VAL A 91 -26.58 -32.97 36.10
C VAL A 91 -25.86 -33.56 37.33
N HIS A 92 -26.64 -33.65 38.41
CA HIS A 92 -26.40 -34.40 39.65
C HIS A 92 -25.78 -35.80 39.47
N SER A 93 -24.83 -36.14 40.34
CA SER A 93 -24.88 -37.41 41.12
C SER A 93 -23.68 -37.57 42.07
N GLY A 94 -23.95 -37.90 43.34
CA GLY A 94 -23.13 -38.84 44.11
C GLY A 94 -22.67 -38.39 45.49
N GLY A 95 -23.19 -39.02 46.54
CA GLY A 95 -22.53 -39.18 47.84
C GLY A 95 -23.39 -38.86 49.05
#